data_AF-A0A3E0CG24-F1
#
_entry.id   AF-A0A3E0CG24-F1
#
_cell.length_a   1.000
_cell.length_b   1.000
_cell.length_c   1.000
_cell.angle_alpha   90.00
_cell.angle_beta   90.00
_cell.angle_gamma   90.00
#
_symmetry.space_group_name_H-M   'P 1'
#
loop_
_entity.id
_entity.type
_entity.pdbx_description
1 polymer ?
#
loop_
_entity_poly.entity_id
_entity_poly.type
_entity_poly.pdbx_seq_one_letter_code
_entity_poly.pdbx_strand_id
1 'polypeptide(L)' 'MESQTYHGYTVWGHAILQQEDILQPERYGASGTITLAGKLVEASGILAYFDTEDEAQRAGLEWARAWIDSHG' A
#
# COMPACT_ATOMS: atom_id res chain seq x y z
N MET A 1 -3.90 0.29 -8.29
CA MET A 1 -4.08 -0.46 -7.03
C MET A 1 -4.00 -1.95 -7.32
N GLU A 2 -3.19 -2.68 -6.56
CA GLU A 2 -3.00 -4.13 -6.72
C GLU A 2 -3.41 -4.86 -5.43
N SER A 3 -3.96 -6.07 -5.55
CA SER A 3 -4.38 -6.89 -4.40
C SER A 3 -3.92 -8.33 -4.52
N GLN A 4 -3.58 -8.95 -3.40
CA GLN A 4 -3.14 -10.33 -3.35
C GLN A 4 -3.71 -11.02 -2.10
N THR A 5 -3.92 -12.34 -2.18
CA THR A 5 -4.26 -13.13 -1.00
C THR A 5 -2.99 -13.61 -0.32
N TYR A 6 -2.87 -13.38 0.98
CA TYR A 6 -1.71 -13.75 1.79
C TYR A 6 -2.17 -14.31 3.14
N HIS A 7 -1.85 -15.57 3.44
CA HIS A 7 -2.25 -16.25 4.68
C HIS A 7 -3.75 -16.15 5.03
N GLY A 8 -4.61 -16.12 4.01
CA GLY A 8 -6.07 -15.99 4.19
C GLY A 8 -6.56 -14.55 4.33
N TYR A 9 -5.67 -13.58 4.49
CA TYR A 9 -5.96 -12.15 4.37
C TYR A 9 -5.93 -11.73 2.90
N THR A 10 -6.65 -10.66 2.58
CA THR A 10 -6.47 -9.92 1.33
C THR A 10 -5.64 -8.68 1.64
N VAL A 11 -4.47 -8.57 1.01
CA VAL A 11 -3.57 -7.42 1.12
C VAL A 11 -3.69 -6.56 -0.12
N TRP A 12 -3.59 -5.25 0.06
CA TRP A 12 -3.73 -4.25 -0.99
C TRP A 12 -2.53 -3.31 -0.98
N GLY A 13 -1.97 -3.06 -2.15
CA GLY A 13 -0.98 -2.02 -2.39
C GLY A 13 -1.62 -0.84 -3.08
N HIS A 14 -1.46 0.34 -2.48
CA HIS A 14 -1.96 1.60 -2.97
C HIS A 14 -0.82 2.52 -3.36
N ALA A 15 -1.04 3.24 -4.44
CA ALA A 15 -0.25 4.40 -4.82
C ALA A 15 -1.19 5.60 -4.86
N ILE A 16 -0.87 6.60 -4.07
CA ILE A 16 -1.67 7.82 -3.91
C ILE A 16 -0.89 8.93 -4.59
N LEU A 17 -1.38 9.44 -5.72
CA LEU A 17 -0.76 10.55 -6.41
C LEU A 17 -0.69 11.77 -5.47
N GLN A 18 0.51 12.28 -5.28
CA GLN A 18 0.85 13.41 -4.44
C GLN A 18 1.46 14.48 -5.34
N GLN A 19 0.55 15.26 -5.93
CA GLN A 19 0.86 16.40 -6.76
C GLN A 19 0.23 17.63 -6.12
N GLU A 20 1.02 18.36 -5.33
CA GLU A 20 0.59 19.62 -4.71
C GLU A 20 0.73 20.81 -5.67
N ASP A 21 1.63 20.71 -6.66
CA ASP A 21 1.88 21.73 -7.68
C ASP A 21 2.11 21.06 -9.04
N ILE A 22 1.51 21.62 -10.09
CA ILE A 22 1.66 21.19 -11.50
C ILE A 22 3.11 21.29 -12.00
N LEU A 23 3.95 22.07 -11.34
CA LEU A 23 5.37 22.23 -11.69
C LEU A 23 6.28 21.16 -11.05
N GLN A 24 5.79 20.42 -10.05
CA GLN A 24 6.58 19.37 -9.42
C GLN A 24 6.42 18.03 -10.14
N PRO A 25 7.48 17.20 -10.19
CA PRO A 25 7.35 15.83 -10.67
C PRO A 25 6.29 15.09 -9.87
N GLU A 26 5.49 14.26 -10.54
CA GLU A 26 4.54 13.39 -9.87
C GLU A 26 5.27 12.47 -8.89
N ARG A 27 4.76 12.38 -7.67
CA ARG A 27 5.20 11.39 -6.69
C ARG A 27 4.00 10.64 -6.17
N TYR A 28 4.24 9.40 -5.75
CA TYR A 28 3.21 8.48 -5.33
C TYR A 28 3.47 8.06 -3.89
N GLY A 29 2.55 8.40 -3.00
CA GLY A 29 2.55 7.88 -1.64
C GLY A 29 2.18 6.40 -1.62
N ALA A 30 3.06 5.56 -1.11
CA ALA A 30 2.78 4.14 -0.88
C ALA A 30 1.91 3.98 0.35
N SER A 31 0.91 3.11 0.27
CA SER A 31 0.08 2.70 1.40
C SER A 31 -0.36 1.26 1.23
N GLY A 32 -0.50 0.54 2.34
CA GLY A 32 -0.97 -0.84 2.40
C GLY A 32 -2.26 -0.95 3.22
N THR A 33 -3.17 -1.82 2.77
CA THR A 33 -4.39 -2.17 3.49
C THR A 33 -4.52 -3.67 3.63
N ILE A 34 -4.94 -4.16 4.79
CA ILE A 34 -5.18 -5.57 5.06
C ILE A 34 -6.66 -5.76 5.38
N THR A 35 -7.31 -6.71 4.70
CA THR A 35 -8.68 -7.10 4.99
C THR A 35 -8.81 -8.62 5.21
N LEU A 36 -9.79 -9.01 6.01
CA LEU A 36 -10.15 -10.42 6.24
C LEU A 36 -11.65 -10.56 6.10
N ALA A 37 -12.09 -11.44 5.19
CA ALA A 37 -13.51 -11.63 4.87
C ALA A 37 -14.25 -10.30 4.57
N GLY A 38 -13.58 -9.38 3.87
CA GLY A 38 -14.13 -8.07 3.50
C GLY A 38 -14.13 -7.02 4.61
N LYS A 39 -13.63 -7.33 5.81
CA LYS A 39 -13.49 -6.37 6.92
C LYS A 39 -12.07 -5.82 6.98
N LEU A 40 -11.93 -4.53 7.22
CA LEU A 40 -10.64 -3.89 7.46
C LEU A 40 -9.99 -4.45 8.73
N VAL A 41 -8.75 -4.90 8.61
CA VAL A 41 -7.91 -5.35 9.73
C VAL A 41 -6.97 -4.21 10.12
N GLU A 42 -6.21 -3.68 9.16
CA GLU A 42 -5.24 -2.61 9.39
C GLU A 42 -4.99 -1.79 8.11
N ALA A 43 -4.59 -0.53 8.29
CA ALA A 43 -4.15 0.34 7.21
C ALA A 43 -2.90 1.14 7.63
N SER A 44 -1.88 1.18 6.78
CA SER A 44 -0.59 1.77 7.13
C SER A 44 -0.57 3.30 7.18
N GLY A 45 -1.51 3.97 6.51
CA GLY A 45 -1.30 5.35 6.07
C GLY A 45 -0.19 5.44 5.02
N ILE A 46 0.38 6.65 4.79
CA ILE A 46 1.48 6.82 3.84
C ILE A 46 2.79 6.32 4.47
N LEU A 47 3.42 5.34 3.82
CA LEU A 47 4.67 4.72 4.23
C LEU A 47 5.90 5.50 3.74
N ALA A 48 5.86 5.88 2.46
CA ALA A 48 6.93 6.59 1.76
C ALA A 48 6.40 7.14 0.43
N TYR A 49 7.22 7.94 -0.25
CA TYR A 49 6.92 8.47 -1.58
C TYR A 49 7.86 7.86 -2.62
N PHE A 50 7.31 7.50 -3.77
CA PHE A 50 8.02 6.92 -4.90
C PHE A 50 7.77 7.73 -6.16
N ASP A 51 8.62 7.56 -7.17
CA ASP A 51 8.49 8.30 -8.42
C ASP A 51 7.54 7.59 -9.40
N THR A 52 7.18 6.33 -9.13
CA THR A 52 6.25 5.54 -9.94
C THR A 52 5.13 4.93 -9.12
N GLU A 53 3.97 4.74 -9.76
CA GLU A 53 2.81 4.09 -9.16
C GLU A 53 3.14 2.64 -8.73
N ASP A 54 3.83 1.89 -9.58
CA ASP A 54 4.17 0.48 -9.36
C ASP A 54 5.11 0.26 -8.17
N GLU A 55 6.06 1.17 -7.94
CA GLU A 55 6.91 1.12 -6.74
C GLU A 55 6.11 1.37 -5.48
N ALA A 56 5.23 2.36 -5.49
CA ALA A 56 4.38 2.67 -4.35
C ALA A 56 3.41 1.54 -4.01
N GLN A 57 2.78 0.92 -5.02
CA GLN A 57 1.91 -0.23 -4.83
C GLN A 57 2.67 -1.44 -4.25
N ARG A 58 3.84 -1.78 -4.83
CA ARG A 58 4.68 -2.88 -4.34
C ARG A 58 5.11 -2.65 -2.89
N ALA A 59 5.54 -1.44 -2.55
CA ALA A 59 5.91 -1.10 -1.18
C ALA A 59 4.74 -1.27 -0.20
N GLY A 60 3.52 -0.89 -0.60
CA GLY A 60 2.31 -1.13 0.20
C GLY A 60 1.99 -2.61 0.41
N LEU A 61 2.14 -3.44 -0.63
CA LEU A 61 1.96 -4.89 -0.54
C LEU A 61 3.00 -5.55 0.37
N GLU A 62 4.27 -5.19 0.22
CA GLU A 62 5.36 -5.72 1.03
C GLU A 62 5.19 -5.35 2.50
N TRP A 63 4.79 -4.12 2.80
CA TRP A 63 4.44 -3.73 4.16
C TRP A 63 3.29 -4.58 4.72
N ALA A 64 2.23 -4.79 3.93
CA ALA A 64 1.06 -5.55 4.39
C ALA A 64 1.41 -7.00 4.71
N ARG A 65 2.29 -7.62 3.90
CA ARG A 65 2.83 -8.97 4.17
C ARG A 65 3.69 -9.00 5.42
N ALA A 66 4.62 -8.06 5.57
CA ALA A 66 5.48 -7.96 6.75
C ALA A 66 4.70 -7.69 8.04
N TRP A 67 3.61 -6.92 7.97
CA TRP A 67 2.71 -6.70 9.09
C TRP A 67 2.02 -8.01 9.49
N ILE A 68 1.50 -8.78 8.53
CA ILE A 68 0.90 -10.10 8.80
C ILE A 68 1.93 -11.04 9.42
N ASP A 69 3.15 -11.10 8.88
CA ASP A 69 4.21 -11.96 9.42
C ASP A 69 4.62 -11.61 10.86
N SER A 70 4.46 -10.35 11.26
CA SER A 70 4.79 -9.89 12.62
C SER A 70 3.62 -9.97 13.61
N HIS A 71 2.38 -10.06 13.14
CA HIS A 71 1.17 -10.09 13.97
C HIS A 71 0.39 -11.42 13.88
N GLY A 72 0.88 -12.37 13.07
CA GLY A 72 0.31 -13.70 12.84
C GLY A 72 0.47 -14.65 14.02
#